data_AF-A0A8K0S2G2-F1
#
_entry.id   AF-A0A8K0S2G2-F1
#
_cell.length_a   1.000
_cell.length_b   1.000
_cell.length_c   1.000
_cell.angle_alpha   90.00
_cell.angle_beta   90.00
_cell.angle_gamma   90.00
#
_symmetry.space_group_name_H-M   'P 1'
#
loop_
_entity.id
_entity.type
_entity.pdbx_description
1 polymer ?
#
loop_
_entity_poly.entity_id
_entity_poly.type
_entity_poly.pdbx_seq_one_letter_code
_entity_poly.pdbx_strand_id
1 'polypeptide(L)'
;MDSFSKVVSPGSRIGWITAPQEITERYKSHADVSTQGPSGFSQLALFKLLDEHWHHSGYLGWLIHIRREYTNRRDFMVRACERHLPKDIVSWEPAQAGMYQWLCVDWQKYPGAGLKPLLDIEEEIWHNAIEEGTLVARGSWFNTMKEKPIKDIFFRTTFAAAPLDKVEEAIRRFGDAVRKTFRSK
;
A
#
# COMPACT_ATOMS: atom_id res chain seq x y z
N MET A 1 -16.34 7.04 4.29
CA MET A 1 -16.04 5.81 5.06
C MET A 1 -14.65 6.03 5.58
N ASP A 2 -14.53 6.13 6.89
CA ASP A 2 -13.36 6.66 7.54
C ASP A 2 -12.96 5.70 8.67
N SER A 3 -11.68 5.64 8.99
CA SER A 3 -11.18 4.69 9.98
C SER A 3 -9.98 5.23 10.72
N PHE A 4 -9.92 4.92 12.01
CA PHE A 4 -8.73 5.16 12.81
C PHE A 4 -7.56 4.24 12.47
N SER A 5 -7.74 3.28 11.56
CA SER A 5 -6.74 2.25 11.27
C SER A 5 -5.41 2.76 10.74
N LYS A 6 -5.41 3.92 10.06
CA LYS A 6 -4.22 4.52 9.43
C LYS A 6 -3.87 5.90 9.95
N VAL A 7 -4.60 6.35 10.97
CA VAL A 7 -4.39 7.65 11.62
C VAL A 7 -4.17 7.53 13.12
N VAL A 8 -4.58 6.45 13.79
CA VAL A 8 -4.30 6.20 15.21
C VAL A 8 -3.82 4.76 15.43
N SER A 9 -4.67 3.75 15.19
CA SER A 9 -4.30 2.36 15.36
C SER A 9 -5.23 1.40 14.61
N PRO A 10 -4.70 0.46 13.80
CA PRO A 10 -5.51 -0.59 13.16
C PRO A 10 -6.10 -1.58 14.17
N GLY A 11 -5.49 -1.74 15.34
CA GLY A 11 -5.98 -2.62 16.40
C GLY A 11 -7.24 -2.10 17.11
N SER A 12 -7.54 -0.80 16.98
CA SER A 12 -8.76 -0.22 17.58
C SER A 12 -10.05 -0.81 17.03
N ARG A 13 -10.02 -1.23 15.75
CA ARG A 13 -11.19 -1.69 14.97
C ARG A 13 -12.32 -0.65 14.93
N ILE A 14 -12.00 0.65 15.01
CA ILE A 14 -12.98 1.74 14.96
C ILE A 14 -12.91 2.48 13.62
N GLY A 15 -14.09 2.74 13.07
CA GLY A 15 -14.32 3.59 11.92
C GLY A 15 -15.76 4.10 11.91
N TRP A 16 -16.08 4.93 10.94
CA TRP A 16 -17.42 5.51 10.80
C TRP A 16 -17.79 5.72 9.33
N ILE A 17 -19.07 5.96 9.11
CA ILE A 17 -19.65 6.32 7.82
C ILE A 17 -20.29 7.70 7.93
N THR A 18 -20.10 8.53 6.92
CA THR A 18 -20.81 9.79 6.72
C THR A 18 -21.69 9.61 5.49
N ALA A 19 -23.00 9.66 5.67
CA ALA A 19 -23.99 9.40 4.63
C ALA A 19 -25.33 10.08 4.97
N PRO A 20 -26.28 10.19 4.02
CA PRO A 20 -27.64 10.66 4.29
C PRO A 20 -28.34 9.82 5.37
N GLN A 21 -29.29 10.44 6.07
CA GLN A 21 -29.99 9.81 7.20
C GLN A 21 -30.59 8.44 6.84
N GLU A 22 -31.31 8.33 5.73
CA GLU A 22 -31.90 7.06 5.27
C GLU A 22 -30.88 5.92 5.17
N ILE A 23 -29.67 6.21 4.69
CA ILE A 23 -28.59 5.23 4.58
C ILE A 23 -28.05 4.85 5.97
N THR A 24 -27.88 5.83 6.85
CA THR A 24 -27.39 5.58 8.22
C THR A 24 -28.36 4.75 9.05
N GLU A 25 -29.67 4.94 8.89
CA GLU A 25 -30.70 4.13 9.57
C GLU A 25 -30.66 2.68 9.11
N ARG A 26 -30.56 2.44 7.80
CA ARG A 26 -30.40 1.09 7.24
C ARG A 26 -29.11 0.44 7.71
N TYR A 27 -28.00 1.19 7.73
CA TYR A 27 -26.73 0.70 8.25
C TYR A 27 -26.83 0.32 9.73
N LYS A 28 -27.48 1.15 10.55
CA LYS A 28 -27.71 0.86 11.98
C LYS A 28 -28.48 -0.43 12.18
N SER A 29 -29.62 -0.60 11.50
CA SER A 29 -30.40 -1.84 11.60
C SER A 29 -29.59 -3.08 11.19
N HIS A 30 -28.74 -2.96 10.16
CA HIS A 30 -27.83 -4.04 9.79
C HIS A 30 -26.76 -4.30 10.86
N ALA A 31 -26.20 -3.25 11.45
CA ALA A 31 -25.20 -3.36 12.52
C ALA A 31 -25.78 -4.08 13.75
N ASP A 32 -27.00 -3.74 14.19
CA ASP A 32 -27.67 -4.32 15.36
C ASP A 32 -27.79 -5.86 15.29
N VAL A 33 -27.91 -6.43 14.08
CA VAL A 33 -28.02 -7.89 13.85
C VAL A 33 -26.73 -8.54 13.35
N SER A 34 -25.64 -7.78 13.25
CA SER A 34 -24.34 -8.28 12.75
C SER A 34 -23.21 -8.02 13.75
N THR A 35 -22.54 -6.89 13.58
CA THR A 35 -21.35 -6.50 14.34
C THR A 35 -21.67 -5.73 15.62
N GLN A 36 -22.94 -5.35 15.81
CA GLN A 36 -23.42 -4.45 16.84
C GLN A 36 -22.67 -3.12 16.80
N GLY A 37 -21.79 -2.87 17.78
CA GLY A 37 -20.97 -1.68 17.86
C GLY A 37 -19.49 -2.02 18.07
N PRO A 38 -18.59 -1.06 17.83
CA PRO A 38 -17.17 -1.23 18.14
C PRO A 38 -16.96 -1.48 19.64
N SER A 39 -15.83 -2.11 20.01
CA SER A 39 -15.46 -2.36 21.41
C SER A 39 -15.57 -1.09 22.27
N GLY A 40 -16.34 -1.15 23.37
CA GLY A 40 -16.52 -0.03 24.29
C GLY A 40 -15.20 0.45 24.92
N PHE A 41 -14.27 -0.47 25.20
CA PHE A 41 -12.92 -0.12 25.66
C PHE A 41 -12.14 0.69 24.62
N SER A 42 -12.17 0.28 23.36
CA SER A 42 -11.54 1.03 22.27
C SER A 42 -12.18 2.41 22.10
N GLN A 43 -13.51 2.50 22.22
CA GLN A 43 -14.24 3.77 22.14
C GLN A 43 -13.83 4.70 23.29
N LEU A 44 -13.79 4.20 24.53
CA LEU A 44 -13.38 4.99 25.70
C LEU A 44 -11.93 5.47 25.59
N ALA A 45 -11.01 4.61 25.15
CA ALA A 45 -9.60 4.99 24.96
C ALA A 45 -9.44 6.10 23.91
N LEU A 46 -10.15 5.99 22.78
CA LEU A 46 -10.15 7.03 21.75
C LEU A 46 -10.83 8.31 22.25
N PHE A 47 -11.93 8.21 22.99
CA PHE A 47 -12.62 9.37 23.58
C PHE A 47 -11.69 10.13 24.54
N LYS A 48 -11.04 9.44 25.48
CA LYS A 48 -10.08 10.04 26.40
C LYS A 48 -8.92 10.73 25.67
N LEU A 49 -8.43 10.13 24.59
CA LEU A 49 -7.34 10.71 23.80
C LEU A 49 -7.79 11.91 22.97
N LEU A 50 -8.88 11.76 22.20
CA LEU A 50 -9.29 12.71 21.16
C LEU A 50 -10.11 13.88 21.72
N ASP A 51 -10.96 13.62 22.71
CA ASP A 51 -11.86 14.62 23.28
C ASP A 51 -11.22 15.30 24.50
N GLU A 52 -10.88 14.54 25.55
CA GLU A 52 -10.40 15.12 26.81
C GLU A 52 -8.95 15.62 26.77
N HIS A 53 -8.08 15.00 25.96
CA HIS A 53 -6.65 15.33 25.94
C HIS A 53 -6.26 16.18 24.73
N TRP A 54 -6.36 15.62 23.52
CA TRP A 54 -5.93 16.32 22.30
C TRP A 54 -6.90 17.42 21.86
N HIS A 55 -8.20 17.23 22.06
CA HIS A 55 -9.23 18.02 21.42
C HIS A 55 -9.05 18.06 19.89
N HIS A 56 -9.86 18.87 19.19
CA HIS A 56 -9.73 19.02 17.74
C HIS A 56 -8.36 19.58 17.30
N SER A 57 -7.80 20.53 18.04
CA SER A 57 -6.52 21.16 17.71
C SER A 57 -5.35 20.19 17.82
N GLY A 58 -5.29 19.38 18.88
CA GLY A 58 -4.26 18.37 19.07
C GLY A 58 -4.38 17.25 18.03
N TYR A 59 -5.60 16.81 17.70
CA TYR A 59 -5.79 15.81 16.64
C TYR A 59 -5.33 16.33 15.28
N LEU A 60 -5.66 17.58 14.91
CA LEU A 60 -5.15 18.19 13.69
C LEU A 60 -3.62 18.33 13.71
N GLY A 61 -3.02 18.70 14.84
CA GLY A 61 -1.57 18.74 15.02
C GLY A 61 -0.92 17.38 14.79
N TRP A 62 -1.51 16.31 15.33
CA TRP A 62 -1.09 14.93 15.11
C TRP A 62 -1.19 14.52 13.62
N LEU A 63 -2.28 14.88 12.94
CA LEU A 63 -2.43 14.59 11.51
C LEU A 63 -1.39 15.33 10.65
N ILE A 64 -1.05 16.58 10.98
CA ILE A 64 0.03 17.32 10.32
C ILE A 64 1.39 16.64 10.57
N HIS A 65 1.62 16.14 11.79
CA HIS A 65 2.81 15.38 12.11
C HIS A 65 2.91 14.09 11.26
N ILE A 66 1.86 13.25 11.23
CA ILE A 66 1.81 12.06 10.37
C ILE A 66 2.06 12.43 8.90
N ARG A 67 1.44 13.50 8.40
CA ARG A 67 1.64 13.95 7.02
C ARG A 67 3.11 14.23 6.71
N ARG A 68 3.83 14.90 7.62
CA ARG A 68 5.27 15.17 7.47
C ARG A 68 6.08 13.87 7.45
N GLU A 69 5.80 12.95 8.37
CA GLU A 69 6.47 11.65 8.44
C GLU A 69 6.28 10.83 7.14
N TYR A 70 5.05 10.76 6.63
CA TYR A 70 4.76 10.05 5.39
C TYR A 70 5.33 10.76 4.15
N THR A 71 5.43 12.09 4.15
CA THR A 71 6.11 12.85 3.09
C THR A 71 7.59 12.47 3.04
N ASN A 72 8.27 12.47 4.19
CA ASN A 72 9.68 12.09 4.27
C ASN A 72 9.91 10.65 3.80
N ARG A 73 9.05 9.71 4.21
CA ARG A 73 9.09 8.30 3.79
C ARG A 73 8.83 8.12 2.29
N ARG A 74 7.86 8.85 1.73
CA ARG A 74 7.56 8.85 0.29
C ARG A 74 8.75 9.35 -0.51
N ASP A 75 9.33 10.48 -0.12
CA ASP A 75 10.49 11.06 -0.81
C ASP A 75 11.71 10.13 -0.73
N PHE A 76 11.90 9.47 0.42
CA PHE A 76 12.95 8.48 0.60
C PHE A 76 12.76 7.27 -0.31
N MET A 77 11.54 6.71 -0.37
CA MET A 77 11.18 5.61 -1.27
C MET A 77 11.47 5.97 -2.73
N VAL A 78 11.05 7.14 -3.20
CA VAL A 78 11.31 7.60 -4.57
C VAL A 78 12.81 7.70 -4.84
N ARG A 79 13.60 8.28 -3.92
CA ARG A 79 15.07 8.33 -4.08
C ARG A 79 15.71 6.94 -4.11
N ALA A 80 15.20 5.99 -3.32
CA ALA A 80 15.67 4.60 -3.38
C ALA A 80 15.35 3.96 -4.73
N CYS A 81 14.16 4.19 -5.27
CA CYS A 81 13.80 3.75 -6.62
C CYS A 81 14.75 4.34 -7.68
N GLU A 82 15.03 5.65 -7.61
CA GLU A 82 15.93 6.35 -8.52
C GLU A 82 17.37 5.81 -8.49
N ARG A 83 17.83 5.33 -7.33
CA ARG A 83 19.19 4.78 -7.16
C ARG A 83 19.29 3.34 -7.64
N HIS A 84 18.28 2.52 -7.34
CA HIS A 84 18.46 1.06 -7.36
C HIS A 84 17.62 0.32 -8.40
N LEU A 85 16.54 0.90 -8.93
CA LEU A 85 15.71 0.22 -9.94
C LEU A 85 16.32 0.37 -11.35
N PRO A 86 16.24 -0.68 -12.20
CA PRO A 86 16.63 -0.57 -13.60
C PRO A 86 15.63 0.31 -14.36
N LYS A 87 15.94 1.59 -14.55
CA LYS A 87 15.03 2.61 -15.12
C LYS A 87 14.63 2.37 -16.57
N ASP A 88 15.40 1.55 -17.28
CA ASP A 88 15.06 1.07 -18.60
C ASP A 88 13.92 0.04 -18.55
N ILE A 89 13.73 -0.69 -17.45
CA ILE A 89 12.70 -1.74 -17.33
C ILE A 89 11.57 -1.31 -16.38
N VAL A 90 11.87 -0.55 -15.34
CA VAL A 90 10.93 -0.20 -14.28
C VAL A 90 10.68 1.30 -14.28
N SER A 91 9.42 1.68 -14.35
CA SER A 91 8.96 3.07 -14.27
C SER A 91 7.98 3.25 -13.10
N TRP A 92 7.91 4.47 -12.57
CA TRP A 92 7.00 4.81 -11.48
C TRP A 92 6.68 6.30 -11.48
N GLU A 93 5.50 6.64 -10.98
CA GLU A 93 5.14 8.01 -10.65
C GLU A 93 5.16 8.21 -9.14
N PRO A 94 5.79 9.26 -8.60
CA PRO A 94 5.79 9.54 -7.17
C PRO A 94 4.37 9.62 -6.60
N ALA A 95 4.09 8.80 -5.57
CA ALA A 95 2.81 8.83 -4.89
C ALA A 95 2.49 10.23 -4.34
N GLN A 96 1.31 10.75 -4.67
CA GLN A 96 0.85 12.07 -4.20
C GLN A 96 0.28 12.02 -2.77
N ALA A 97 -0.26 10.87 -2.38
CA ALA A 97 -0.84 10.64 -1.05
C ALA A 97 -0.79 9.16 -0.68
N GLY A 98 -1.06 8.86 0.59
CA GLY A 98 -1.14 7.49 1.10
C GLY A 98 0.23 6.91 1.44
N MET A 99 0.36 5.60 1.24
CA MET A 99 1.48 4.80 1.76
C MET A 99 2.02 3.74 0.79
N TYR A 100 1.62 3.83 -0.48
CA TYR A 100 1.97 2.85 -1.50
C TYR A 100 2.68 3.51 -2.66
N GLN A 101 3.69 2.83 -3.19
CA GLN A 101 4.34 3.19 -4.45
C GLN A 101 4.10 2.06 -5.45
N TRP A 102 3.56 2.44 -6.61
CA TRP A 102 3.34 1.52 -7.73
C TRP A 102 4.56 1.56 -8.64
N LEU A 103 5.02 0.37 -9.02
CA LEU A 103 6.13 0.15 -9.94
C LEU A 103 5.58 -0.57 -11.17
N CYS A 104 5.74 0.02 -12.35
CA CYS A 104 5.39 -0.56 -13.63
C CYS A 104 6.60 -1.23 -14.24
N VAL A 105 6.47 -2.47 -14.68
CA VAL A 105 7.52 -3.25 -15.35
C VAL A 105 7.19 -3.33 -16.84
N ASP A 106 8.11 -2.85 -17.67
CA ASP A 106 8.05 -2.97 -19.12
C ASP A 106 8.34 -4.41 -19.55
N TRP A 107 7.27 -5.20 -19.63
CA TRP A 107 7.34 -6.61 -20.00
C TRP A 107 7.80 -6.84 -21.45
N GLN A 108 7.74 -5.82 -22.32
CA GLN A 108 8.19 -5.95 -23.71
C GLN A 108 9.71 -6.15 -23.81
N LYS A 109 10.45 -5.75 -22.77
CA LYS A 109 11.90 -5.93 -22.66
C LYS A 109 12.30 -7.31 -22.11
N TYR A 110 11.33 -8.15 -21.77
CA TYR A 110 11.59 -9.49 -21.26
C TYR A 110 12.23 -10.38 -22.36
N PRO A 111 13.26 -11.19 -22.05
CA PRO A 111 13.83 -12.15 -23.01
C PRO A 111 12.78 -13.15 -23.49
N GLY A 112 12.39 -13.06 -24.76
CA GLY A 112 11.29 -13.87 -25.30
C GLY A 112 9.90 -13.25 -25.08
N ALA A 113 9.81 -11.93 -25.04
CA ALA A 113 8.52 -11.21 -25.01
C ALA A 113 7.54 -11.78 -26.05
N GLY A 114 6.32 -12.09 -25.60
CA GLY A 114 5.27 -12.71 -26.41
C GLY A 114 5.26 -14.25 -26.42
N LEU A 115 6.32 -14.91 -25.92
CA LEU A 115 6.36 -16.38 -25.81
C LEU A 115 5.72 -16.89 -24.51
N LYS A 116 5.67 -16.05 -23.48
CA LYS A 116 5.21 -16.40 -22.13
C LYS A 116 4.03 -15.51 -21.72
N PRO A 117 2.99 -16.05 -21.04
CA PRO A 117 1.95 -15.24 -20.43
C PRO A 117 2.51 -14.21 -19.45
N LEU A 118 1.93 -13.00 -19.42
CA LEU A 118 2.38 -11.91 -18.54
C LEU A 118 2.32 -12.28 -17.05
N LEU A 119 1.34 -13.11 -16.66
CA LEU A 119 1.20 -13.59 -15.28
C LEU A 119 2.40 -14.45 -14.85
N ASP A 120 2.93 -15.26 -15.75
CA ASP A 120 4.06 -16.13 -15.41
C ASP A 120 5.37 -15.32 -15.36
N ILE A 121 5.45 -14.21 -16.11
CA ILE A 121 6.55 -13.23 -15.98
C ILE A 121 6.43 -12.51 -14.62
N GLU A 122 5.24 -12.06 -14.24
CA GLU A 122 4.99 -11.43 -12.93
C GLU A 122 5.33 -12.39 -11.78
N GLU A 123 4.93 -13.65 -11.88
CA GLU A 123 5.23 -14.68 -10.90
C GLU A 123 6.73 -14.96 -10.77
N GLU A 124 7.45 -15.02 -11.89
CA GLU A 124 8.90 -15.20 -11.89
C GLU A 124 9.64 -14.03 -11.21
N ILE A 125 9.26 -12.78 -11.52
CA ILE A 125 9.81 -11.60 -10.84
C ILE A 125 9.51 -11.67 -9.34
N TRP A 126 8.28 -12.06 -8.97
CA TRP A 126 7.86 -12.15 -7.58
C TRP A 126 8.61 -13.23 -6.80
N HIS A 127 8.85 -14.41 -7.39
CA HIS A 127 9.67 -15.46 -6.79
C HIS A 127 11.12 -15.02 -6.61
N ASN A 128 11.73 -14.42 -7.64
CA ASN A 128 13.09 -13.88 -7.52
C ASN A 128 13.16 -12.78 -6.44
N ALA A 129 12.13 -11.94 -6.31
CA ALA A 129 12.07 -10.93 -5.26
C ALA A 129 12.08 -11.56 -3.85
N ILE A 130 11.34 -12.66 -3.65
CA ILE A 130 11.35 -13.41 -2.39
C ILE A 130 12.72 -14.04 -2.12
N GLU A 131 13.35 -14.63 -3.14
CA GLU A 131 14.70 -15.21 -3.02
C GLU A 131 15.75 -14.17 -2.64
N GLU A 132 15.68 -12.97 -3.21
CA GLU A 132 16.51 -11.82 -2.84
C GLU A 132 16.14 -11.25 -1.46
N GLY A 133 15.06 -11.73 -0.83
CA GLY A 133 14.64 -11.37 0.51
C GLY A 133 13.87 -10.05 0.57
N THR A 134 13.04 -9.76 -0.44
CA THR A 134 12.09 -8.63 -0.42
C THR A 134 10.67 -9.11 -0.76
N LEU A 135 9.67 -8.48 -0.14
CA LEU A 135 8.27 -8.83 -0.35
C LEU A 135 7.53 -7.66 -0.99
N VAL A 136 6.88 -7.93 -2.11
CA VAL A 136 6.04 -6.98 -2.85
C VAL A 136 4.69 -7.62 -3.17
N ALA A 137 3.66 -6.80 -3.33
CA ALA A 137 2.35 -7.29 -3.76
C ALA A 137 2.28 -7.28 -5.30
N ARG A 138 1.87 -8.42 -5.88
CA ARG A 138 1.63 -8.56 -7.32
C ARG A 138 0.47 -7.66 -7.75
N GLY A 139 0.62 -6.99 -8.90
CA GLY A 139 -0.39 -6.11 -9.47
C GLY A 139 -1.66 -6.88 -9.84
N SER A 140 -1.51 -8.10 -10.32
CA SER A 140 -2.62 -8.99 -10.66
C SER A 140 -3.60 -9.25 -9.51
N TRP A 141 -3.15 -9.20 -8.25
CA TRP A 141 -4.00 -9.34 -7.07
C TRP A 141 -5.02 -8.21 -6.91
N PHE A 142 -4.79 -7.07 -7.57
CA PHE A 142 -5.68 -5.92 -7.55
C PHE A 142 -6.56 -5.81 -8.80
N ASN A 143 -6.49 -6.80 -9.72
CA ASN A 143 -7.33 -6.81 -10.91
C ASN A 143 -8.77 -7.23 -10.58
N THR A 144 -9.73 -6.35 -10.88
CA THR A 144 -11.17 -6.63 -10.72
C THR A 144 -11.80 -7.25 -11.96
N MET A 145 -11.17 -7.13 -13.13
CA MET A 145 -11.68 -7.55 -14.43
C MET A 145 -11.00 -8.85 -14.89
N LYS A 146 -11.39 -9.98 -14.28
CA LYS A 146 -10.80 -11.31 -14.57
C LYS A 146 -10.94 -11.75 -16.04
N GLU A 147 -11.97 -11.26 -16.73
CA GLU A 147 -12.25 -11.60 -18.13
C GLU A 147 -11.40 -10.80 -19.12
N LYS A 148 -10.76 -9.70 -18.68
CA LYS A 148 -9.91 -8.88 -19.53
C LYS A 148 -8.45 -9.33 -19.38
N PRO A 149 -7.71 -9.50 -20.49
CA PRO A 149 -6.30 -9.81 -20.42
C PRO A 149 -5.56 -8.67 -19.72
N ILE A 150 -4.59 -9.04 -18.88
CA ILE A 150 -3.67 -8.08 -18.26
C ILE A 150 -2.81 -7.48 -19.37
N LYS A 151 -2.64 -6.15 -19.31
CA LYS A 151 -1.87 -5.40 -20.32
C LYS A 151 -0.47 -5.05 -19.87
N ASP A 152 -0.30 -4.88 -18.56
CA ASP A 152 0.90 -4.33 -17.94
C ASP A 152 1.19 -5.09 -16.65
N ILE A 153 2.46 -5.18 -16.29
CA ILE A 153 2.91 -5.81 -15.05
C ILE A 153 3.19 -4.71 -14.03
N PHE A 154 2.56 -4.83 -12.87
CA PHE A 154 2.74 -3.87 -11.78
C PHE A 154 3.12 -4.57 -10.49
N PHE A 155 3.87 -3.87 -9.64
CA PHE A 155 4.10 -4.27 -8.26
C PHE A 155 3.77 -3.11 -7.33
N ARG A 156 3.07 -3.43 -6.24
CA ARG A 156 2.75 -2.45 -5.18
C ARG A 156 3.70 -2.67 -4.01
N THR A 157 4.46 -1.63 -3.69
CA THR A 157 5.31 -1.55 -2.50
C THR A 157 4.68 -0.61 -1.47
N THR A 158 5.08 -0.72 -0.20
CA THR A 158 4.65 0.21 0.86
C THR A 158 5.84 0.82 1.59
N PHE A 159 5.73 2.10 1.95
CA PHE A 159 6.72 2.81 2.76
C PHE A 159 6.25 3.08 4.21
N ALA A 160 5.13 2.47 4.62
CA ALA A 160 4.59 2.57 5.99
C ALA A 160 5.25 1.60 6.98
N ALA A 161 5.49 0.35 6.54
CA ALA A 161 5.72 -0.75 7.46
C ALA A 161 7.14 -0.84 8.01
N ALA A 162 8.15 -0.47 7.22
CA ALA A 162 9.55 -0.72 7.52
C ALA A 162 10.33 0.56 7.89
N PRO A 163 11.42 0.44 8.68
CA PRO A 163 12.43 1.49 8.82
C PRO A 163 13.02 1.92 7.46
N LEU A 164 13.53 3.16 7.35
CA LEU A 164 13.98 3.72 6.08
C LEU A 164 15.14 2.93 5.45
N ASP A 165 16.12 2.50 6.26
CA ASP A 165 17.22 1.65 5.80
C ASP A 165 16.71 0.32 5.18
N LYS A 166 15.66 -0.26 5.78
CA LYS A 166 15.01 -1.46 5.27
C LYS A 166 14.18 -1.20 4.01
N VAL A 167 13.59 -0.01 3.88
CA VAL A 167 12.90 0.39 2.63
C VAL A 167 13.90 0.46 1.48
N GLU A 168 15.06 1.09 1.68
CA GLU A 168 16.09 1.17 0.63
C GLU A 168 16.62 -0.21 0.24
N GLU A 169 16.95 -1.04 1.23
CA GLU A 169 17.43 -2.39 0.99
C GLU A 169 16.38 -3.26 0.27
N ALA A 170 15.10 -3.12 0.62
CA ALA A 170 14.01 -3.84 -0.05
C ALA A 170 13.86 -3.43 -1.53
N ILE A 171 14.02 -2.14 -1.84
CA ILE A 171 13.98 -1.64 -3.23
C ILE A 171 15.22 -2.07 -4.01
N ARG A 172 16.39 -2.09 -3.39
CA ARG A 172 17.61 -2.63 -3.99
C ARG A 172 17.43 -4.09 -4.41
N ARG A 173 17.00 -4.93 -3.46
CA ARG A 173 16.70 -6.36 -3.69
C ARG A 173 15.67 -6.56 -4.80
N PHE A 174 14.63 -5.72 -4.85
CA PHE A 174 13.64 -5.79 -5.91
C PHE A 174 14.24 -5.45 -7.29
N GLY A 175 15.07 -4.40 -7.36
CA GLY A 175 15.81 -4.06 -8.57
C GLY A 175 16.71 -5.20 -9.06
N ASP A 176 17.38 -5.90 -8.14
CA ASP A 176 18.22 -7.06 -8.46
C ASP A 176 17.41 -8.26 -8.94
N ALA A 177 16.26 -8.53 -8.33
CA ALA A 177 15.32 -9.55 -8.80
C ALA A 177 14.82 -9.29 -10.22
N VAL A 178 14.45 -8.04 -10.54
CA VAL A 178 14.06 -7.65 -11.90
C VAL A 178 15.23 -7.85 -12.88
N ARG A 179 16.44 -7.41 -12.53
CA ARG A 179 17.63 -7.63 -13.38
C ARG A 179 17.91 -9.11 -13.61
N LYS A 180 17.76 -9.95 -12.58
CA LYS A 180 17.95 -11.40 -12.67
C LYS A 180 16.97 -12.02 -13.65
N THR A 181 15.68 -11.72 -13.52
CA THR A 181 14.64 -12.19 -14.45
C THR A 181 14.91 -11.74 -15.89
N PHE A 182 15.28 -10.47 -16.11
CA PHE A 182 15.48 -9.92 -17.45
C PHE A 182 16.85 -10.25 -18.08
N ARG A 183 17.76 -10.90 -17.34
CA ARG A 183 19.06 -11.38 -17.84
C ARG A 183 19.09 -12.89 -18.09
N SER A 184 18.16 -13.66 -17.51
CA SER A 184 18.13 -15.10 -17.68
C SER A 184 17.79 -15.46 -19.14
N LYS A 185 18.63 -16.30 -19.74
CA LYS A 185 18.50 -16.82 -21.10
C LYS A 185 17.61 -18.05 -21.14
#